data_AF-A0A366B5Y9-F1
#
_entry.id   AF-A0A366B5Y9-F1
#
_cell.length_a   1.000
_cell.length_b   1.000
_cell.length_c   1.000
_cell.angle_alpha   90.00
_cell.angle_beta   90.00
_cell.angle_gamma   90.00
#
_symmetry.space_group_name_H-M   'P 1'
#
loop_
_entity.id
_entity.type
_entity.pdbx_description
1 polymer ?
#
loop_
_entity_poly.entity_id
_entity_poly.type
_entity_poly.pdbx_seq_one_letter_code
_entity_poly.pdbx_strand_id
1 'polypeptide(L)'
;MKIISKIFLIIFFAFLVTPTIVTVIEKSADISIFYSISEEEHSLKEIKTFFYVDHFSEVLVPIESTSSAILSENLSKHDKITSSIFIPPPNEA
;
A
#
# COMPACT_ATOMS: atom_id res chain seq x y z
N MET A 1 28.20 23.81 5.47
CA MET A 1 28.39 22.42 5.95
C MET A 1 27.89 22.21 7.37
N LYS A 2 28.38 22.93 8.40
CA LYS A 2 27.94 22.73 9.80
C LYS A 2 26.44 22.86 10.07
N ILE A 3 25.74 23.77 9.40
CA ILE A 3 24.27 23.94 9.54
C ILE A 3 23.51 22.74 8.96
N ILE A 4 23.95 22.24 7.80
CA ILE A 4 23.33 21.09 7.13
C ILE A 4 23.47 19.85 8.01
N SER A 5 24.68 19.61 8.53
CA SER A 5 24.93 18.46 9.42
C SER A 5 24.11 18.54 10.71
N LYS A 6 23.91 19.76 11.25
CA LYS A 6 23.03 19.96 12.40
C LYS A 6 21.56 19.65 12.08
N ILE A 7 21.07 20.02 10.90
CA ILE A 7 19.70 19.71 10.48
C ILE A 7 19.52 18.19 10.34
N PHE A 8 20.45 17.50 9.68
CA PHE A 8 20.41 16.04 9.58
C PHE A 8 20.53 15.36 10.94
N LEU A 9 21.36 15.89 11.85
CA LEU A 9 21.46 15.37 13.20
C LEU A 9 20.12 15.48 13.94
N ILE A 10 19.42 16.61 13.81
CA ILE A 10 18.11 16.81 14.43
C ILE A 10 17.07 15.87 13.81
N ILE A 11 17.04 15.74 12.49
CA ILE A 11 16.07 14.85 11.80
C ILE A 11 16.28 13.40 12.23
N PHE A 12 17.54 12.96 12.29
CA PHE A 12 17.91 11.60 12.66
C PHE A 12 17.58 11.32 14.13
N PHE A 13 17.92 12.26 15.00
CA PHE A 13 17.60 12.14 16.43
C PHE A 13 16.09 12.12 16.67
N ALA A 14 15.33 12.99 16.00
CA ALA A 14 13.87 12.99 16.09
C ALA A 14 13.30 11.64 15.64
N PHE A 15 13.75 11.10 14.51
CA PHE A 15 13.31 9.80 14.00
C PHE A 15 13.54 8.67 15.00
N LEU A 16 14.72 8.58 15.62
CA LEU A 16 15.04 7.56 16.61
C LEU A 16 14.18 7.64 17.87
N VAL A 17 13.92 8.85 18.37
CA VAL A 17 13.27 9.05 19.67
C VAL A 17 11.74 9.08 19.56
N THR A 18 11.19 9.27 18.35
CA THR A 18 9.73 9.32 18.09
C THR A 18 8.96 8.12 18.66
N PRO A 19 9.27 6.84 18.35
CA PRO A 19 8.51 5.71 18.90
C PRO A 19 8.59 5.64 20.42
N THR A 20 9.70 6.07 21.02
CA THR A 20 9.86 6.12 22.48
C THR A 20 9.00 7.23 23.11
N ILE A 21 8.94 8.42 22.52
CA ILE A 21 8.10 9.51 23.05
C ILE A 21 6.62 9.13 22.91
N VAL A 22 6.21 8.60 21.76
CA VAL A 22 4.83 8.19 21.49
C VAL A 22 4.37 7.12 22.49
N THR A 23 5.20 6.11 22.75
CA THR A 23 4.88 5.05 23.73
C THR A 23 4.83 5.52 25.18
N VAL A 24 5.60 6.56 25.53
CA VAL A 24 5.55 7.18 26.87
C VAL A 24 4.27 7.99 27.05
N ILE A 25 3.80 8.70 26.01
CA ILE A 25 2.54 9.45 26.06
C ILE A 25 1.35 8.50 26.08
N GLU A 26 1.35 7.50 25.19
CA GLU A 26 0.26 6.55 25.03
C GLU A 26 0.82 5.14 24.80
N LYS A 27 0.70 4.30 25.82
CA LYS A 27 1.23 2.93 25.80
C LYS A 27 0.58 2.03 24.74
N SER A 28 -0.62 2.39 24.30
CA SER A 28 -1.42 1.63 23.32
C SER A 28 -1.29 2.18 21.90
N ALA A 29 -0.50 3.22 21.68
CA ALA A 29 -0.32 3.80 20.36
C ALA A 29 0.37 2.80 19.41
N ASP A 30 -0.12 2.73 18.17
CA ASP A 30 0.46 1.87 17.15
C ASP A 30 1.77 2.48 16.63
N ILE A 31 2.87 1.78 16.91
CA ILE A 31 4.23 2.13 16.49
C ILE A 31 4.81 1.13 15.49
N SER A 32 4.00 0.17 15.01
CA SER A 32 4.44 -0.93 14.14
C SER A 32 5.12 -0.44 12.87
N ILE A 33 4.66 0.69 12.32
CA ILE A 33 5.21 1.33 11.12
C ILE A 33 6.67 1.74 11.31
N PHE A 34 7.05 2.27 12.48
CA PHE A 34 8.43 2.71 12.75
C PHE A 34 9.41 1.54 12.77
N TYR A 35 8.97 0.37 13.26
CA TYR A 35 9.78 -0.84 13.24
C TYR A 35 9.80 -1.51 11.87
N SER A 36 8.65 -1.56 11.19
CA SER A 36 8.53 -2.12 9.83
C SER A 36 9.46 -1.44 8.83
N ILE A 37 9.55 -0.10 8.87
CA ILE A 37 10.46 0.68 8.02
C ILE A 37 11.93 0.43 8.39
N SER A 38 12.23 0.16 9.67
CA SER A 38 13.60 -0.11 10.12
C SER A 38 14.06 -1.54 9.85
N GLU A 39 13.15 -2.50 9.66
CA GLU A 39 13.45 -3.93 9.48
C GLU A 39 13.63 -4.33 8.00
N GLU A 40 13.47 -3.39 7.07
CA GLU A 40 13.56 -3.63 5.62
C GLU A 40 14.96 -4.09 5.14
N GLU A 41 15.98 -4.07 6.00
CA GLU A 41 17.35 -4.51 5.70
C GLU A 41 17.44 -6.00 5.31
N HIS A 42 16.50 -6.84 5.77
CA HIS A 42 16.51 -8.28 5.49
C HIS A 42 15.73 -8.70 4.22
N SER A 43 15.05 -7.77 3.56
CA SER A 43 14.35 -8.05 2.30
C SER A 43 14.73 -7.02 1.25
N LEU A 44 15.93 -7.12 0.70
CA LEU A 44 16.21 -6.60 -0.65
C LEU A 44 15.38 -7.38 -1.69
N LYS A 45 14.06 -7.35 -1.56
CA LYS A 45 13.15 -7.68 -2.65
C LYS A 45 13.20 -6.46 -3.56
N GLU A 46 13.93 -6.61 -4.66
CA GLU A 46 13.93 -5.69 -5.79
C GLU A 46 12.53 -5.06 -5.93
N ILE A 47 12.43 -3.74 -5.73
CA ILE A 47 11.19 -2.99 -5.98
C ILE A 47 10.93 -3.07 -7.49
N LYS A 48 10.26 -4.14 -7.92
CA LYS A 48 9.72 -4.34 -9.28
C LYS A 48 8.33 -3.73 -9.40
N THR A 49 7.99 -2.76 -8.56
CA THR A 49 6.77 -1.98 -8.75
C THR A 49 7.17 -0.77 -9.57
N PHE A 50 6.93 -0.84 -10.88
CA PHE A 50 6.79 0.36 -11.70
C PHE A 50 5.82 1.28 -10.95
N PHE A 51 6.33 2.39 -10.41
CA PHE A 51 5.48 3.45 -9.92
C PHE A 51 4.80 4.04 -11.15
N TYR A 52 3.63 3.50 -11.51
CA TYR A 52 2.69 4.25 -12.32
C TYR A 52 2.18 5.34 -11.41
N VAL A 53 2.95 6.44 -11.34
CA VAL A 53 2.46 7.70 -10.82
C VAL A 53 1.38 8.12 -11.79
N ASP A 54 0.16 7.64 -11.55
CA ASP A 54 -1.01 8.18 -12.23
C ASP A 54 -1.11 9.60 -11.69
N HIS A 55 -0.61 10.53 -12.49
CA HIS A 55 -0.65 11.95 -12.21
C HIS A 55 -2.13 12.30 -12.33
N PHE A 56 -2.89 12.12 -11.24
CA PHE A 56 -4.25 12.63 -11.09
C PHE A 56 -4.15 14.15 -11.09
N SER A 57 -3.96 14.71 -12.29
CA SER A 57 -4.30 16.08 -12.58
C SER A 57 -5.82 16.09 -12.55
N GLU A 58 -6.39 16.46 -11.41
CA GLU A 58 -7.82 16.72 -11.28
C GLU A 58 -8.18 17.90 -12.19
N VAL A 59 -8.38 17.63 -13.47
CA VAL A 59 -9.06 18.52 -14.39
C VAL A 59 -10.54 18.42 -14.02
N LEU A 60 -11.02 19.38 -13.24
CA LEU A 60 -12.44 19.56 -12.96
C LEU A 60 -13.16 19.91 -14.28
N VAL A 61 -13.65 18.89 -14.98
CA VAL A 61 -14.57 19.06 -16.11
C VAL A 61 -16.00 19.10 -15.54
N PRO A 62 -16.78 20.18 -15.78
CA PRO A 62 -18.18 20.20 -15.41
C PRO A 62 -18.92 19.15 -16.26
N ILE A 63 -19.50 18.15 -15.62
CA ILE A 63 -20.26 17.11 -16.32
C ILE A 63 -21.70 17.62 -16.54
N GLU A 64 -22.03 17.97 -17.78
CA GLU A 64 -23.43 18.19 -18.17
C GLU A 64 -24.12 16.82 -18.27
N SER A 65 -25.09 16.58 -17.39
CA SER A 65 -25.86 15.35 -17.35
C SER A 65 -26.85 15.27 -18.51
N THR A 66 -26.48 14.60 -19.59
CA THR A 66 -27.45 14.14 -20.60
C THR A 66 -27.60 12.63 -20.48
N SER A 67 -28.76 12.21 -19.96
CA SER A 67 -29.12 10.79 -19.80
C SER A 67 -29.42 10.18 -21.17
N SER A 68 -28.51 9.40 -21.72
CA SER A 68 -28.79 8.51 -22.85
C SER A 68 -29.23 7.12 -22.36
N ALA A 69 -30.38 6.65 -22.80
CA ALA A 69 -30.90 5.32 -22.47
C ALA A 69 -29.94 4.20 -22.94
N ILE A 70 -29.57 3.30 -22.02
CA ILE A 70 -28.70 2.15 -22.32
C ILE A 70 -29.54 1.09 -23.06
N LEU A 71 -29.31 0.92 -24.35
CA LEU A 71 -29.82 -0.22 -25.12
C LEU A 71 -28.86 -1.41 -24.96
N SER A 72 -29.10 -2.26 -23.97
CA SER A 72 -28.31 -3.48 -23.76
C SER A 72 -28.85 -4.64 -24.61
N GLU A 73 -28.26 -4.89 -25.78
CA GLU A 73 -28.59 -6.06 -26.62
C GLU A 73 -27.68 -7.28 -26.35
N ASN A 74 -26.58 -7.15 -25.60
CA ASN A 74 -25.67 -8.27 -25.36
C ASN A 74 -25.86 -8.92 -23.99
N LEU A 75 -26.69 -9.96 -23.96
CA LEU A 75 -26.88 -10.88 -22.84
C LEU A 75 -25.59 -11.68 -22.57
N SER A 76 -25.15 -11.60 -21.31
CA SER A 76 -24.19 -12.43 -20.60
C SER A 76 -23.82 -13.79 -21.24
N LYS A 77 -22.55 -13.95 -21.59
CA LYS A 77 -21.87 -15.26 -21.58
C LYS A 77 -20.66 -15.17 -20.66
N HIS A 78 -20.87 -15.47 -19.38
CA HIS A 78 -19.76 -15.71 -18.48
C HIS A 78 -19.32 -17.16 -18.67
N ASP A 79 -18.06 -17.35 -19.07
CA ASP A 79 -17.47 -18.68 -19.26
C ASP A 79 -17.46 -19.46 -17.95
N LYS A 80 -17.82 -20.73 -18.06
CA LYS A 80 -17.90 -21.71 -16.98
C LYS A 80 -16.50 -22.05 -16.47
N ILE A 81 -15.96 -21.24 -15.56
CA ILE A 81 -14.71 -21.56 -14.85
C ILE A 81 -15.03 -22.65 -13.83
N THR A 82 -14.88 -23.92 -14.23
CA THR A 82 -15.09 -25.07 -13.34
C THR A 82 -13.89 -25.22 -12.42
N SER A 83 -14.09 -25.07 -11.11
CA SER A 83 -13.07 -25.39 -10.10
C SER A 83 -13.07 -26.90 -9.82
N SER A 84 -12.24 -27.69 -10.51
CA SER A 84 -11.95 -29.05 -10.06
C SER A 84 -10.68 -29.04 -9.19
N ILE A 85 -10.82 -28.58 -7.96
CA ILE A 85 -9.81 -28.83 -6.91
C ILE A 85 -10.08 -30.22 -6.35
N PHE A 86 -9.42 -31.23 -6.92
CA PHE A 86 -9.36 -32.57 -6.34
C PHE A 86 -7.97 -32.79 -5.73
N ILE A 87 -7.86 -32.66 -4.42
CA ILE A 87 -6.64 -32.98 -3.68
C ILE A 87 -6.88 -34.35 -3.02
N PRO A 88 -6.16 -35.41 -3.42
CA PRO A 88 -6.31 -36.71 -2.79
C PRO A 88 -5.79 -36.67 -1.34
N PRO A 89 -6.31 -37.52 -0.45
CA PRO A 89 -5.86 -37.57 0.93
C PRO A 89 -4.37 -37.96 0.99
N PRO A 90 -3.58 -37.34 1.89
CA PRO A 90 -2.19 -37.73 2.09
C PRO A 90 -2.13 -39.13 2.69
N ASN A 91 -1.29 -40.01 2.10
CA ASN A 91 -1.09 -41.36 2.61
C ASN A 91 -0.57 -41.30 4.06
N GLU A 92 -1.22 -42.05 4.95
CA GLU A 92 -0.73 -42.30 6.31
C GLU A 92 0.51 -43.21 6.24
N ALA A 93 1.67 -42.68 6.65
CA ALA A 93 2.89 -43.43 6.93
C ALA A 93 3.58 -42.83 8.16
#